data_AF-A0A3C1X7U0-F1
#
_entry.id   AF-A0A3C1X7U0-F1
#
_cell.length_a   1.000
_cell.length_b   1.000
_cell.length_c   1.000
_cell.angle_alpha   90.00
_cell.angle_beta   90.00
_cell.angle_gamma   90.00
#
_symmetry.space_group_name_H-M   'P 1'
#
loop_
_entity.id
_entity.type
_entity.pdbx_description
1 polymer ?
#
loop_
_entity_poly.entity_id
_entity_poly.type
_entity_poly.pdbx_seq_one_letter_code
_entity_poly.pdbx_strand_id
1 'polypeptide(L)'
;LGSVEVRSSIVYSTMIVVLVFVPLFALDGMEGRMFAPLGAAYIVSILASLLVSLTVTPVLSVWLLGQSRQLAEHESRFLLLLKRPAAAVIRFSVRHPLLNLSMTAMLTLAAAVSAIGLDRDFLPPFNEGTVQLNVLLPPGTS
;
A
#
# COMPACT_ATOMS: atom_id res chain seq x y z
N LEU A 1 -18.52 22.49 -1.74
CA LEU A 1 -17.88 21.93 -2.96
C LEU A 1 -16.79 20.91 -2.62
N GLY A 2 -15.84 21.19 -1.71
CA GLY A 2 -14.76 20.25 -1.36
C GLY A 2 -15.15 18.88 -0.75
N SER A 3 -16.25 18.78 0.01
CA SER A 3 -16.65 17.49 0.60
C SER A 3 -17.17 16.46 -0.40
N VAL A 4 -17.66 16.88 -1.58
CA VAL A 4 -18.13 15.95 -2.61
C VAL A 4 -16.95 15.39 -3.41
N GLU A 5 -15.96 16.23 -3.69
CA GLU A 5 -14.74 15.84 -4.43
C GLU A 5 -13.86 14.88 -3.62
N VAL A 6 -13.65 15.19 -2.33
CA VAL A 6 -12.88 14.31 -1.43
C VAL A 6 -13.63 13.00 -1.16
N ARG A 7 -14.95 13.03 -0.95
CA ARG A 7 -15.74 11.80 -0.72
C ARG A 7 -15.69 10.88 -1.93
N SER A 8 -15.86 11.43 -3.13
CA SER A 8 -15.79 10.67 -4.38
C SER A 8 -14.40 10.05 -4.57
N SER A 9 -13.34 10.83 -4.36
CA SER A 9 -11.95 10.36 -4.47
C SER A 9 -11.65 9.18 -3.53
N ILE A 10 -12.10 9.25 -2.28
CA ILE A 10 -11.89 8.17 -1.31
C ILE A 10 -12.63 6.89 -1.74
N VAL A 11 -13.88 7.00 -2.20
CA VAL A 11 -14.66 5.85 -2.68
C VAL A 11 -13.98 5.18 -3.88
N TYR A 12 -13.52 5.95 -4.86
CA TYR A 12 -12.77 5.40 -6.00
C TYR A 12 -11.47 4.71 -5.57
N SER A 13 -10.74 5.31 -4.62
CA SER A 13 -9.52 4.70 -4.08
C SER A 13 -9.81 3.36 -3.40
N THR A 14 -10.84 3.28 -2.55
CA THR A 14 -11.26 2.02 -1.90
C THR A 14 -11.68 0.97 -2.93
N MET A 15 -12.40 1.36 -4.00
CA MET A 15 -12.81 0.44 -5.06
C MET A 15 -11.60 -0.16 -5.80
N ILE A 16 -10.60 0.67 -6.14
CA ILE A 16 -9.36 0.21 -6.78
C ILE A 16 -8.63 -0.77 -5.87
N VAL A 17 -8.54 -0.48 -4.58
CA VAL A 17 -7.90 -1.38 -3.60
C VAL A 17 -8.62 -2.73 -3.59
N VAL A 18 -9.95 -2.77 -3.51
CA VAL A 18 -10.72 -4.02 -3.59
C VAL A 18 -10.42 -4.77 -4.89
N LEU A 19 -10.37 -4.06 -6.03
CA LEU A 19 -10.09 -4.65 -7.35
C LEU A 19 -8.73 -5.35 -7.41
N VAL A 20 -7.70 -4.82 -6.74
CA VAL A 20 -6.37 -5.42 -6.65
C VAL A 20 -6.39 -6.75 -5.88
N PHE A 21 -7.31 -6.94 -4.93
CA PHE A 21 -7.46 -8.19 -4.17
C PHE A 21 -8.39 -9.21 -4.83
N VAL A 22 -9.23 -8.82 -5.80
CA VAL A 22 -10.07 -9.76 -6.57
C VAL A 22 -9.26 -10.93 -7.17
N PRO A 23 -8.13 -10.72 -7.88
CA PRO A 23 -7.37 -11.83 -8.46
C PRO A 23 -6.78 -12.79 -7.41
N LEU A 24 -6.61 -12.33 -6.17
CA LEU A 24 -6.11 -13.14 -5.06
C LEU A 24 -7.09 -14.26 -4.68
N PHE A 25 -8.40 -14.03 -4.86
CA PHE A 25 -9.44 -15.06 -4.63
C PHE A 25 -9.54 -16.08 -5.77
N ALA A 26 -8.94 -15.80 -6.92
CA ALA A 26 -8.87 -16.72 -8.06
C ALA A 26 -7.65 -17.67 -7.99
N LEU A 27 -6.81 -17.56 -6.96
CA LEU A 27 -5.69 -18.47 -6.74
C LEU A 27 -6.20 -19.80 -6.15
N ASP A 28 -6.10 -20.87 -6.93
CA ASP A 28 -6.40 -22.23 -6.47
C ASP A 28 -5.19 -22.84 -5.73
N GLY A 29 -5.43 -23.60 -4.65
CA GLY A 29 -4.38 -24.36 -3.94
C GLY A 29 -4.24 -24.02 -2.44
N MET A 30 -3.13 -24.46 -1.83
CA MET A 30 -2.79 -24.14 -0.43
C MET A 30 -2.53 -22.64 -0.23
N GLU A 31 -2.00 -22.00 -1.27
CA GLU A 31 -1.66 -20.58 -1.31
C GLU A 31 -2.93 -19.73 -1.19
N GLY A 32 -3.95 -20.02 -2.00
CA GLY A 32 -5.25 -19.35 -1.94
C GLY A 32 -5.93 -19.45 -0.57
N ARG A 33 -5.79 -20.58 0.14
CA ARG A 33 -6.36 -20.75 1.50
C ARG A 33 -5.68 -19.90 2.56
N MET A 34 -4.38 -19.60 2.39
CA MET A 34 -3.64 -18.71 3.28
C MET A 34 -3.89 -17.23 2.95
N PHE A 35 -4.04 -16.92 1.66
CA PHE A 35 -4.22 -15.55 1.17
C PHE A 35 -5.67 -15.06 1.25
N ALA A 36 -6.67 -15.91 1.06
CA ALA A 36 -8.09 -15.55 1.16
C ALA A 36 -8.50 -14.92 2.51
N PRO A 37 -8.14 -15.49 3.69
CA PRO A 37 -8.47 -14.87 4.98
C PRO A 37 -7.73 -13.53 5.20
N LEU A 38 -6.51 -13.38 4.68
CA LEU A 38 -5.77 -12.11 4.71
C LEU A 38 -6.47 -11.04 3.87
N GLY A 39 -6.91 -11.38 2.66
CA GLY A 39 -7.65 -10.48 1.78
C GLY A 39 -8.97 -10.03 2.40
N ALA A 40 -9.74 -10.96 2.98
CA ALA A 40 -10.98 -10.64 3.66
C ALA A 40 -10.78 -9.69 4.86
N ALA A 41 -9.78 -9.96 5.70
CA ALA A 41 -9.44 -9.08 6.83
C ALA A 41 -9.06 -7.66 6.36
N TYR A 42 -8.30 -7.56 5.27
CA TYR A 42 -7.88 -6.28 4.71
C TYR A 42 -9.06 -5.46 4.16
N ILE A 43 -9.93 -6.09 3.37
CA ILE A 43 -11.13 -5.44 2.81
C ILE A 43 -12.04 -4.94 3.94
N VAL A 44 -12.33 -5.77 4.94
CA VAL A 44 -13.17 -5.39 6.09
C VAL A 44 -12.54 -4.24 6.87
N SER A 45 -11.23 -4.29 7.12
CA SER A 45 -10.49 -3.24 7.84
C SER A 45 -10.56 -1.89 7.12
N ILE A 46 -10.36 -1.86 5.79
CA ILE A 46 -10.45 -0.62 5.02
C ILE A 46 -11.88 -0.09 4.96
N LEU A 47 -12.89 -0.94 4.81
CA LEU A 47 -14.29 -0.51 4.84
C LEU A 47 -14.67 0.08 6.21
N ALA A 48 -14.22 -0.54 7.29
CA ALA A 48 -14.40 -0.01 8.64
C ALA A 48 -13.66 1.33 8.81
N SER A 49 -12.41 1.43 8.33
CA SER A 49 -11.62 2.67 8.35
C SER A 49 -12.27 3.78 7.53
N LEU A 50 -12.87 3.47 6.38
CA LEU A 50 -13.63 4.42 5.57
C LEU A 50 -14.85 4.97 6.33
N LEU A 51 -15.62 4.09 6.98
CA LEU A 51 -16.76 4.48 7.80
C LEU A 51 -16.34 5.36 8.98
N VAL A 52 -15.27 4.98 9.68
CA VAL A 52 -14.69 5.76 10.77
C VAL A 52 -14.17 7.10 10.26
N SER A 53 -13.51 7.14 9.11
CA SER A 53 -12.97 8.38 8.54
C SER A 53 -14.07 9.35 8.14
N LEU A 54 -15.19 8.84 7.61
CA LEU A 54 -16.33 9.67 7.21
C LEU A 54 -17.20 10.14 8.40
N THR A 55 -17.16 9.45 9.53
CA THR A 55 -18.00 9.77 10.70
C THR A 55 -17.19 10.39 11.84
N VAL A 56 -16.13 9.72 12.29
CA VAL A 56 -15.32 10.09 13.45
C VAL A 56 -14.36 11.24 13.13
N THR A 57 -13.68 11.24 11.98
CA THR A 57 -12.77 12.33 11.60
C THR A 57 -13.46 13.71 11.53
N PRO A 58 -14.63 13.89 10.89
CA PRO A 58 -15.27 15.20 10.88
C PRO A 58 -15.78 15.60 12.27
N VAL A 59 -16.30 14.66 13.06
CA VAL A 59 -16.75 14.93 14.45
C VAL A 59 -15.58 15.41 15.32
N LEU A 60 -14.46 14.69 15.29
CA LEU A 60 -13.25 15.09 15.99
C LEU A 60 -12.71 16.43 15.48
N SER A 61 -12.74 16.65 14.16
CA SER A 61 -12.27 17.91 13.57
C SER A 61 -13.10 19.10 14.06
N VAL A 62 -14.43 18.98 14.13
CA VAL A 62 -15.29 20.06 14.66
C VAL A 62 -15.03 20.28 16.15
N TRP A 63 -14.83 19.21 16.93
CA TRP A 63 -14.59 19.32 18.37
C TRP A 63 -13.23 19.94 18.70
N LEU A 64 -12.18 19.53 17.97
CA LEU A 64 -10.80 19.98 18.19
C LEU A 64 -10.49 21.34 17.53
N LEU A 65 -11.05 21.61 16.33
CA LEU A 65 -10.89 22.92 15.66
C LEU A 65 -11.86 23.98 16.17
N GLY A 66 -12.99 23.60 16.77
CA GLY A 66 -13.88 24.55 17.45
C GLY A 66 -13.16 25.34 18.55
N GLN A 67 -12.10 24.76 19.14
CA GLN A 67 -11.30 25.35 20.21
C GLN A 67 -10.05 26.11 19.72
N SER A 68 -9.64 25.96 18.44
CA SER A 68 -8.34 26.43 17.92
C SER A 68 -8.46 27.48 16.80
N ARG A 69 -9.53 28.28 16.79
CA ARG A 69 -9.71 29.43 15.86
C ARG A 69 -8.53 30.42 15.84
N GLN A 70 -7.64 30.39 16.84
CA GLN A 70 -6.46 31.26 16.91
C GLN A 70 -5.18 30.69 16.23
N LEU A 71 -5.15 29.44 15.78
CA LEU A 71 -3.97 28.87 15.11
C LEU A 71 -3.98 28.97 13.58
N ALA A 72 -5.08 29.42 12.98
CA ALA A 72 -5.25 29.44 11.52
C ALA A 72 -4.38 30.50 10.79
N GLU A 73 -3.88 31.53 11.48
CA GLU A 73 -3.02 32.55 10.85
C GLU A 73 -1.51 32.30 11.01
N HIS A 74 -1.10 31.42 11.91
CA HIS A 74 0.31 31.03 11.98
C HIS A 74 0.50 29.79 11.12
N GLU A 75 0.77 29.98 9.81
CA GLU A 75 1.57 28.98 9.09
C GLU A 75 2.83 28.77 9.93
N SER A 76 2.86 27.66 10.68
CA SER A 76 3.99 27.32 11.55
C SER A 76 5.25 27.45 10.72
N ARG A 77 6.23 28.23 11.16
CA ARG A 77 7.46 28.49 10.39
C ARG A 77 8.13 27.20 9.89
N PHE A 78 7.89 26.10 10.60
CA PHE A 78 8.22 24.73 10.22
C PHE A 78 7.60 24.26 8.89
N LEU A 79 6.31 24.52 8.66
CA LEU A 79 5.62 24.20 7.40
C LEU A 79 6.16 25.01 6.23
N LEU A 80 6.51 26.28 6.44
CA LEU A 80 7.16 27.12 5.43
C LEU A 80 8.59 26.64 5.12
N LEU A 81 9.34 26.23 6.15
CA LEU A 81 10.67 25.61 6.02
C LEU A 81 10.62 24.28 5.27
N LEU A 82 9.58 23.47 5.44
CA LEU A 82 9.37 22.22 4.68
C LEU A 82 8.85 22.46 3.26
N LYS A 83 7.98 23.47 3.05
CA LYS A 83 7.46 23.82 1.72
C LYS A 83 8.55 24.34 0.79
N ARG A 84 9.56 25.06 1.30
CA ARG A 84 10.67 25.61 0.50
C ARG A 84 11.47 24.55 -0.28
N PRO A 85 12.04 23.50 0.34
CA PRO A 85 12.73 22.45 -0.39
C PRO A 85 11.78 21.66 -1.27
N ALA A 86 10.56 21.37 -0.81
CA ALA A 86 9.55 20.69 -1.65
C ALA A 86 9.27 21.47 -2.95
N ALA A 87 9.04 22.79 -2.84
CA ALA A 87 8.82 23.64 -4.00
C ALA A 87 10.05 23.77 -4.90
N ALA A 88 11.27 23.74 -4.33
CA ALA A 88 12.51 23.74 -5.11
C ALA A 88 12.68 22.42 -5.89
N VAL A 89 12.42 21.28 -5.26
CA VAL A 89 12.47 19.95 -5.87
C VAL A 89 11.42 19.80 -6.97
N ILE A 90 10.18 20.27 -6.73
CA ILE A 90 9.12 20.28 -7.74
C ILE A 90 9.52 21.14 -8.93
N ARG A 91 10.06 22.35 -8.69
CA ARG A 91 10.45 23.27 -9.76
C ARG A 91 11.64 22.73 -10.57
N PHE A 92 12.60 22.06 -9.92
CA PHE A 92 13.69 21.35 -10.58
C PHE A 92 13.16 20.19 -11.43
N SER A 93 12.22 19.43 -10.88
CA SER A 93 11.59 18.29 -11.56
C SER A 93 10.83 18.69 -12.82
N VAL A 94 10.11 19.81 -12.79
CA VAL A 94 9.37 20.35 -13.94
C VAL A 94 10.31 21.00 -14.97
N ARG A 95 11.46 21.56 -14.54
CA ARG A 95 12.42 22.23 -15.43
C ARG A 95 13.32 21.26 -16.19
N HIS A 96 13.59 20.08 -15.64
CA HIS A 96 14.39 19.03 -16.28
C HIS A 96 13.62 17.71 -16.40
N PRO A 97 12.50 17.68 -17.14
CA PRO A 97 11.63 16.50 -17.21
C PRO A 97 12.35 15.29 -17.82
N LEU A 98 13.24 15.51 -18.78
CA LEU A 98 14.03 14.44 -19.41
C LEU A 98 15.00 13.77 -18.43
N LEU A 99 15.59 14.52 -17.49
CA LEU A 99 16.51 13.99 -16.49
C LEU A 99 15.75 13.20 -15.41
N ASN A 100 14.61 13.70 -14.98
CA ASN A 100 13.75 12.98 -14.05
C ASN A 100 13.19 11.69 -14.67
N LEU A 101 12.79 11.75 -15.94
CA LEU A 101 12.26 10.60 -16.66
C LEU A 101 13.35 9.54 -16.87
N SER A 102 14.56 9.95 -17.26
CA SER A 102 15.68 9.01 -17.43
C SER A 102 16.10 8.38 -16.10
N MET A 103 16.14 9.16 -15.02
CA MET A 103 16.47 8.66 -13.68
C MET A 103 15.43 7.66 -13.18
N THR A 104 14.13 7.97 -13.33
CA THR A 104 13.04 7.05 -12.94
C THR A 104 13.04 5.79 -13.79
N ALA A 105 13.26 5.93 -15.11
CA ALA A 105 13.36 4.79 -16.02
C ALA A 105 14.55 3.89 -15.66
N MET A 106 15.72 4.47 -15.40
CA MET A 106 16.91 3.74 -14.99
C MET A 106 16.69 3.00 -13.66
N LEU A 107 16.08 3.64 -12.65
CA LEU A 107 15.78 3.00 -11.38
C LEU A 107 14.80 1.84 -11.52
N THR A 108 13.76 2.03 -12.33
CA THR A 108 12.76 0.99 -12.61
C THR A 108 13.39 -0.18 -13.36
N LEU A 109 14.27 0.09 -14.33
CA LEU A 109 15.00 -0.93 -15.06
C LEU A 109 15.93 -1.72 -14.14
N ALA A 110 16.66 -1.02 -13.26
CA ALA A 110 17.53 -1.65 -12.27
C ALA A 110 16.73 -2.57 -11.33
N ALA A 111 15.59 -2.10 -10.80
CA ALA A 111 14.71 -2.90 -9.98
C ALA A 111 14.17 -4.13 -10.72
N ALA A 112 13.78 -3.98 -11.99
CA ALA A 112 13.31 -5.08 -12.82
C ALA A 112 14.40 -6.13 -13.07
N VAL A 113 15.63 -5.71 -13.35
CA VAL A 113 16.77 -6.62 -13.52
C VAL A 113 17.10 -7.34 -12.21
N SER A 114 17.12 -6.63 -11.08
CA SER A 114 17.33 -7.25 -9.76
C SER A 114 16.25 -8.27 -9.41
N ALA A 115 14.99 -8.03 -9.80
CA ALA A 115 13.89 -8.96 -9.54
C ALA A 115 14.01 -10.28 -10.32
N ILE A 116 14.73 -10.32 -11.44
CA ILE A 116 14.96 -11.56 -12.22
C ILE A 116 15.95 -12.48 -11.50
N GLY A 117 16.89 -11.92 -10.74
CA GLY A 117 17.89 -12.68 -9.97
C GLY A 117 17.40 -13.16 -8.61
N LEU A 118 16.14 -12.91 -8.24
CA LEU A 118 15.58 -13.33 -6.97
C LEU A 118 15.07 -14.77 -7.09
N ASP A 119 15.66 -15.69 -6.32
CA ASP A 119 15.17 -17.07 -6.20
C ASP A 119 13.71 -17.05 -5.73
N ARG A 120 12.87 -17.75 -6.48
CA ARG A 120 11.43 -17.80 -6.25
C ARG A 120 11.07 -18.96 -5.33
N ASP A 121 11.47 -18.85 -4.07
CA ASP A 121 10.93 -19.72 -3.03
C ASP A 121 9.50 -19.25 -2.74
N PHE A 122 8.52 -20.05 -3.18
CA PHE A 122 7.11 -19.67 -3.16
C PHE A 122 6.63 -19.39 -1.72
N LEU A 123 7.08 -20.20 -0.77
CA LEU A 123 6.97 -19.99 0.67
C LEU A 123 8.26 -20.53 1.29
N PRO A 124 8.94 -19.82 2.22
CA PRO A 124 10.01 -20.42 3.00
C PRO A 124 9.45 -21.70 3.67
N PRO A 125 10.24 -22.78 3.75
CA PRO A 125 9.74 -24.06 4.24
C PRO A 125 9.05 -23.85 5.60
N PHE A 126 7.77 -24.19 5.67
CA PHE A 126 7.01 -24.10 6.92
C PHE A 126 7.70 -25.00 7.94
N ASN A 127 8.32 -24.37 8.94
CA ASN A 127 9.04 -25.09 9.97
C ASN A 127 8.02 -25.54 11.04
N GLU A 128 7.26 -26.60 10.71
CA GLU A 128 6.22 -27.17 11.57
C GLU A 128 6.80 -27.96 12.76
N GLY A 129 8.12 -27.94 12.96
CA GLY A 129 8.81 -28.70 14.01
C GLY A 129 8.88 -30.21 13.73
N THR A 130 8.37 -30.67 12.60
CA THR A 130 8.38 -32.07 12.15
C THR A 130 9.15 -32.21 10.85
N VAL A 131 10.18 -33.07 10.85
CA VAL A 131 10.93 -33.44 9.64
C VAL A 131 10.16 -34.54 8.92
N GLN A 132 9.61 -34.25 7.75
CA GLN A 132 8.93 -35.24 6.93
C GLN A 132 9.95 -35.96 6.02
N LEU A 133 10.45 -37.11 6.47
CA LEU A 133 11.32 -37.98 5.68
C LEU A 133 10.47 -38.76 4.66
N ASN A 134 10.41 -38.28 3.41
CA ASN A 134 9.80 -39.04 2.32
C ASN A 134 10.85 -39.93 1.67
N VAL A 135 10.92 -41.20 2.08
CA VAL A 135 11.87 -42.17 1.52
C VAL A 135 11.20 -42.88 0.35
N LEU A 136 11.61 -42.55 -0.86
CA LEU A 136 11.21 -43.25 -2.07
C LEU A 136 12.12 -44.47 -2.26
N LEU A 137 11.59 -45.68 -2.04
CA LEU A 137 12.30 -46.92 -2.34
C LEU A 137 12.08 -47.33 -3.81
N PRO A 138 13.07 -47.96 -4.47
CA PRO A 138 12.87 -48.59 -5.77
C PRO A 138 11.74 -49.63 -5.73
N PRO A 139 10.94 -49.77 -6.80
CA PRO A 139 9.88 -50.77 -6.83
C PRO A 139 10.49 -52.18 -6.79
N GLY A 140 10.24 -52.92 -5.70
CA GLY A 140 10.75 -54.29 -5.50
C GLY A 140 11.36 -54.56 -4.11
N THR A 141 11.55 -53.55 -3.27
CA THR A 141 11.96 -53.77 -1.87
C THR A 141 10.72 -54.01 -1.01
N SER A 142 10.59 -55.23 -0.47
CA SER A 142 9.59 -55.58 0.56
C SER A 142 10.04 -55.14 1.95
#